data_AF-A0A925G651-F1
#
_entry.id   AF-A0A925G651-F1
#
_cell.length_a   1.000
_cell.length_b   1.000
_cell.length_c   1.000
_cell.angle_alpha   90.00
_cell.angle_beta   90.00
_cell.angle_gamma   90.00
#
_symmetry.space_group_name_H-M   'P 1'
#
loop_
_entity.id
_entity.type
_entity.pdbx_description
1 polymer ?
#
loop_
_entity_poly.entity_id
_entity_poly.type
_entity_poly.pdbx_seq_one_letter_code
_entity_poly.pdbx_strand_id
1 'polypeptide(L)'
;MFLLALAPCAVADALGQSDVAAVPFSKAPYRVGERLTYNVSFSNFSTAAHVELFVAGRGTYFDREGFQLRAHVETIGIVNAALYSVNNDYVTYIAPETGQPFRSQMVRREGNRNEDFSREYNEPVGTEAIPARLRTGYFPGTYDLLSALYRVRALPLADGARYSFTVREIDVSYPVELKVIGRQFVKTNIGSFNTVITQLRFPKNSQANDYRIQIYFSDDERHVPVLFTAELPAGDVRAELVGSELPGGAAPSIPDSSVPDMAASSPSQIQPARNPVTANPNSVPNGIPGIPGITITPNSTTPDTANPTIPGTRRTTPNTAPNTAPNVTPNTLTALPAGLPFTAGEQLNFNLYLENAAQSVGTASFQVGARSKYFGRDGLLLTSKVETTGAAKNITDNDQTSTYVDPNTLLPFRFELALQEQGRRSNQTVTIDQDRGNATTETGTRLEIPVGTYDMLSVFYALRSFNLKSSKPNAVSLLIANRPRTLFITFLKRETIELGGQQIPAWQLSLTTDDAEADKNALRLWVSEDQRRLPLRLTAVTPAGRVRADLAIIPIVRQ
;
A
#
# COMPACT_ATOMS: atom_id res chain seq x y z
N MET A 1 23.93 26.40 -60.13
CA MET A 1 22.52 26.15 -60.49
C MET A 1 22.22 24.71 -60.04
N PHE A 2 21.59 24.38 -58.91
CA PHE A 2 20.68 25.06 -57.98
C PHE A 2 20.93 24.52 -56.54
N LEU A 3 20.73 25.38 -55.54
CA LEU A 3 20.54 25.05 -54.12
C LEU A 3 19.18 24.35 -53.89
N LEU A 4 19.09 23.55 -52.83
CA LEU A 4 18.16 23.62 -51.67
C LEU A 4 18.09 22.19 -51.06
N ALA A 5 18.51 21.91 -49.83
CA ALA A 5 18.16 22.44 -48.50
C ALA A 5 17.52 21.29 -47.70
N LEU A 6 18.16 20.96 -46.58
CA LEU A 6 17.65 20.09 -45.53
C LEU A 6 16.23 20.51 -45.12
N ALA A 7 15.30 19.56 -45.10
CA ALA A 7 14.07 19.67 -44.32
C ALA A 7 14.25 18.79 -43.05
N PRO A 8 14.45 19.39 -41.86
CA PRO A 8 14.19 18.69 -40.62
C PRO A 8 12.67 18.54 -40.49
N CYS A 9 12.20 17.31 -40.33
CA CYS A 9 10.80 17.08 -39.95
C CYS A 9 10.65 17.54 -38.49
N ALA A 10 10.24 18.80 -38.34
CA ALA A 10 9.73 19.34 -37.10
C ALA A 10 8.43 18.62 -36.76
N VAL A 11 8.40 17.95 -35.61
CA VAL A 11 7.17 17.79 -34.82
C VAL A 11 7.46 18.38 -33.45
N ALA A 12 7.70 19.69 -33.45
CA ALA A 12 7.53 20.53 -32.29
C ALA A 12 6.39 21.50 -32.65
N ASP A 13 5.17 20.97 -32.71
CA ASP A 13 3.97 21.78 -32.91
C ASP A 13 2.97 21.53 -31.77
N ALA A 14 2.61 22.63 -31.13
CA ALA A 14 1.64 22.84 -30.06
C ALA A 14 1.92 22.15 -28.72
N LEU A 15 2.61 22.86 -27.81
CA LEU A 15 2.40 22.74 -26.35
C LEU A 15 1.01 23.27 -25.94
N GLY A 16 -0.03 22.80 -26.65
CA GLY A 16 -1.44 22.99 -26.35
C GLY A 16 -2.00 21.73 -25.69
N GLN A 17 -2.94 21.91 -24.78
CA GLN A 17 -3.67 20.80 -24.18
C GLN A 17 -4.51 20.10 -25.25
N SER A 18 -4.25 18.82 -25.50
CA SER A 18 -4.95 18.04 -26.52
C SER A 18 -6.07 17.20 -25.90
N ASP A 19 -7.25 17.19 -26.53
CA ASP A 19 -8.30 16.23 -26.19
C ASP A 19 -7.85 14.83 -26.62
N VAL A 20 -7.82 13.89 -25.68
CA VAL A 20 -7.45 12.49 -25.93
C VAL A 20 -8.32 11.87 -27.02
N ALA A 21 -9.59 12.24 -27.17
CA ALA A 21 -10.44 11.69 -28.22
C ALA A 21 -9.98 12.05 -29.64
N ALA A 22 -9.21 13.14 -29.79
CA ALA A 22 -8.71 13.62 -31.08
C ALA A 22 -7.33 13.05 -31.46
N VAL A 23 -6.64 12.40 -30.52
CA VAL A 23 -5.33 11.79 -30.77
C VAL A 23 -5.52 10.38 -31.36
N PRO A 24 -4.82 9.99 -32.44
CA PRO A 24 -4.91 8.62 -32.95
C PRO A 24 -4.57 7.55 -31.89
N PHE A 25 -5.18 6.37 -32.01
CA PHE A 25 -4.90 5.26 -31.11
C PHE A 25 -3.72 4.42 -31.61
N SER A 26 -2.65 4.36 -30.82
CA SER A 26 -1.52 3.45 -31.10
C SER A 26 -1.88 2.02 -30.69
N LYS A 27 -1.69 1.06 -31.61
CA LYS A 27 -1.91 -0.39 -31.37
C LYS A 27 -0.69 -1.10 -30.78
N ALA A 28 0.46 -0.44 -30.74
CA ALA A 28 1.71 -0.97 -30.19
C ALA A 28 1.71 -1.30 -28.67
N PRO A 29 1.01 -0.55 -27.79
CA PRO A 29 1.39 -0.54 -26.38
C PRO A 29 1.09 -1.83 -25.59
N TYR A 30 0.09 -2.60 -26.00
CA TYR A 30 -0.33 -3.81 -25.29
C TYR A 30 -0.89 -4.85 -26.25
N ARG A 31 -0.86 -6.12 -25.82
CA ARG A 31 -1.28 -7.27 -26.64
C ARG A 31 -2.07 -8.28 -25.82
N VAL A 32 -2.91 -9.06 -26.49
CA VAL A 32 -3.66 -10.16 -25.87
C VAL A 32 -2.70 -11.11 -25.13
N GLY A 33 -3.08 -11.46 -23.92
CA GLY A 33 -2.34 -12.31 -23.00
C GLY A 33 -1.33 -11.57 -22.12
N GLU A 34 -1.09 -10.27 -22.32
CA GLU A 34 -0.24 -9.48 -21.43
C GLU A 34 -0.80 -9.49 -20.00
N ARG A 35 0.04 -9.89 -19.03
CA ARG A 35 -0.25 -9.84 -17.60
C ARG A 35 0.79 -8.99 -16.90
N LEU A 36 0.33 -8.01 -16.12
CA LEU A 36 1.15 -7.13 -15.30
C LEU A 36 0.73 -7.29 -13.85
N THR A 37 1.68 -7.62 -12.96
CA THR A 37 1.41 -7.77 -11.54
C THR A 37 2.18 -6.72 -10.74
N TYR A 38 1.53 -6.18 -9.71
CA TYR A 38 2.06 -5.11 -8.88
C TYR A 38 1.95 -5.46 -7.41
N ASN A 39 2.97 -5.05 -6.66
CA ASN A 39 2.89 -4.95 -5.22
C ASN A 39 2.58 -3.51 -4.86
N VAL A 40 1.48 -3.31 -4.15
CA VAL A 40 1.07 -2.02 -3.62
C VAL A 40 1.57 -1.92 -2.20
N SER A 41 2.43 -0.95 -1.90
CA SER A 41 2.64 -0.49 -0.54
C SER A 41 1.69 0.67 -0.24
N PHE A 42 1.14 0.70 0.96
CA PHE A 42 0.31 1.80 1.45
C PHE A 42 0.81 2.23 2.82
N SER A 43 1.15 3.51 2.95
CA SER A 43 1.65 4.08 4.20
C SER A 43 2.72 3.19 4.85
N ASN A 44 2.33 2.49 5.91
CA ASN A 44 3.16 1.66 6.74
C ASN A 44 3.16 0.15 6.38
N PHE A 45 2.74 -0.21 5.17
CA PHE A 45 2.71 -1.59 4.71
C PHE A 45 3.54 -1.71 3.44
N SER A 46 4.68 -2.38 3.54
CA SER A 46 5.61 -2.62 2.41
C SER A 46 4.97 -3.48 1.30
N THR A 47 3.93 -4.25 1.64
CA THR A 47 3.00 -4.85 0.69
C THR A 47 1.61 -4.90 1.32
N ALA A 48 0.80 -3.90 1.00
CA ALA A 48 -0.59 -3.75 1.43
C ALA A 48 -1.58 -4.48 0.53
N ALA A 49 -1.30 -4.53 -0.77
CA ALA A 49 -2.16 -5.19 -1.76
C ALA A 49 -1.37 -5.73 -2.95
N HIS A 50 -1.99 -6.67 -3.66
CA HIS A 50 -1.59 -7.09 -4.99
C HIS A 50 -2.58 -6.53 -6.02
N VAL A 51 -2.04 -6.11 -7.16
CA VAL A 51 -2.85 -5.75 -8.33
C VAL A 51 -2.40 -6.61 -9.49
N GLU A 52 -3.34 -7.25 -10.19
CA GLU A 52 -3.11 -7.87 -11.48
C GLU A 52 -3.87 -7.11 -12.55
N LEU A 53 -3.22 -6.79 -13.66
CA LEU A 53 -3.85 -6.29 -14.88
C LEU A 53 -3.65 -7.34 -15.98
N PHE A 54 -4.69 -7.65 -16.74
CA PHE A 54 -4.65 -8.69 -17.75
C PHE A 54 -5.41 -8.29 -19.02
N VAL A 55 -4.73 -8.38 -20.17
CA VAL A 55 -5.36 -8.22 -21.49
C VAL A 55 -5.92 -9.57 -21.92
N ALA A 56 -7.14 -9.89 -21.50
CA ALA A 56 -7.68 -11.24 -21.58
C ALA A 56 -7.92 -11.75 -23.00
N GLY A 57 -8.38 -10.89 -23.90
CA GLY A 57 -8.76 -11.31 -25.24
C GLY A 57 -9.11 -10.17 -26.17
N ARG A 58 -9.15 -10.47 -27.47
CA ARG A 58 -9.78 -9.65 -28.51
C ARG A 58 -10.82 -10.51 -29.20
N GLY A 59 -12.00 -9.96 -29.40
CA GLY A 59 -13.09 -10.69 -30.04
C GLY A 59 -14.33 -9.82 -30.19
N THR A 60 -15.45 -10.47 -30.51
CA THR A 60 -16.75 -9.82 -30.52
C THR A 60 -17.41 -9.99 -29.15
N TYR A 61 -17.70 -8.88 -28.49
CA TYR A 61 -18.40 -8.82 -27.21
C TYR A 61 -19.58 -7.89 -27.36
N PHE A 62 -20.78 -8.35 -27.00
CA PHE A 62 -22.01 -7.54 -27.06
C PHE A 62 -22.18 -6.89 -28.46
N ASP A 63 -22.03 -7.70 -29.51
CA ASP A 63 -22.13 -7.30 -30.92
C ASP A 63 -21.13 -6.21 -31.38
N ARG A 64 -20.04 -6.03 -30.63
CA ARG A 64 -18.96 -5.09 -30.99
C ARG A 64 -17.60 -5.77 -30.92
N GLU A 65 -16.74 -5.45 -31.88
CA GLU A 65 -15.34 -5.84 -31.77
C GLU A 65 -14.68 -5.08 -30.61
N GLY A 66 -13.92 -5.77 -29.78
CA GLY A 66 -13.27 -5.17 -28.62
C GLY A 66 -12.16 -5.99 -28.00
N PHE A 67 -11.38 -5.34 -27.14
CA PHE A 67 -10.52 -6.01 -26.19
C PHE A 67 -11.25 -6.18 -24.85
N GLN A 68 -11.10 -7.34 -24.21
CA GLN A 68 -11.47 -7.55 -22.83
C GLN A 68 -10.24 -7.30 -21.95
N LEU A 69 -10.32 -6.28 -21.10
CA LEU A 69 -9.32 -5.97 -20.08
C LEU A 69 -9.85 -6.39 -18.71
N ARG A 70 -8.99 -6.98 -17.88
CA ARG A 70 -9.31 -7.36 -16.51
C ARG A 70 -8.34 -6.70 -15.55
N ALA A 71 -8.82 -6.36 -14.37
CA ALA A 71 -8.00 -6.00 -13.23
C ALA A 71 -8.52 -6.72 -11.99
N HIS A 72 -7.60 -7.20 -11.17
CA HIS A 72 -7.88 -7.76 -9.86
C HIS A 72 -7.07 -6.99 -8.82
N VAL A 73 -7.69 -6.65 -7.70
CA VAL A 73 -7.04 -5.97 -6.57
C VAL A 73 -7.38 -6.68 -5.29
N GLU A 74 -6.38 -7.13 -4.55
CA GLU A 74 -6.57 -7.79 -3.26
C GLU A 74 -5.60 -7.26 -2.20
N THR A 75 -6.08 -6.93 -1.00
CA THR A 75 -5.24 -6.59 0.16
C THR A 75 -4.73 -7.84 0.88
N ILE A 76 -3.54 -7.75 1.48
CA ILE A 76 -2.77 -8.91 1.99
C ILE A 76 -2.72 -8.89 3.52
N GLY A 77 -2.83 -10.03 4.19
CA GLY A 77 -2.19 -10.26 5.48
C GLY A 77 -2.87 -9.57 6.67
N ILE A 78 -2.07 -9.27 7.71
CA ILE A 78 -2.44 -8.35 8.82
C ILE A 78 -2.88 -6.96 8.34
N VAL A 79 -2.65 -6.62 7.07
CA VAL A 79 -3.08 -5.39 6.43
C VAL A 79 -4.58 -5.42 6.10
N ASN A 80 -5.20 -6.60 5.89
CA ASN A 80 -6.67 -6.73 5.84
C ASN A 80 -7.34 -6.31 7.15
N ALA A 81 -6.65 -6.52 8.27
CA ALA A 81 -7.09 -6.06 9.57
C ALA A 81 -6.74 -4.58 9.76
N ALA A 82 -5.53 -4.11 9.49
CA ALA A 82 -5.17 -2.72 9.78
C ALA A 82 -5.65 -1.68 8.73
N LEU A 83 -5.87 -2.10 7.49
CA LEU A 83 -6.47 -1.34 6.39
C LEU A 83 -7.82 -1.97 6.01
N TYR A 84 -8.52 -1.32 5.08
CA TYR A 84 -9.78 -1.83 4.55
C TYR A 84 -9.49 -3.08 3.69
N SER A 85 -10.13 -4.21 4.00
CA SER A 85 -10.04 -5.39 3.13
C SER A 85 -10.66 -5.03 1.77
N VAL A 86 -9.92 -5.25 0.69
CA VAL A 86 -10.33 -5.05 -0.69
C VAL A 86 -10.10 -6.36 -1.43
N ASN A 87 -11.11 -6.84 -2.14
CA ASN A 87 -11.02 -7.91 -3.11
C ASN A 87 -11.96 -7.56 -4.26
N ASN A 88 -11.41 -6.90 -5.27
CA ASN A 88 -12.18 -6.35 -6.37
C ASN A 88 -11.76 -6.98 -7.69
N ASP A 89 -12.74 -7.39 -8.47
CA ASP A 89 -12.56 -7.76 -9.86
C ASP A 89 -13.20 -6.69 -10.76
N TYR A 90 -12.45 -6.25 -11.76
CA TYR A 90 -12.89 -5.29 -12.75
C TYR A 90 -12.71 -5.86 -14.15
N VAL A 91 -13.71 -5.73 -14.99
CA VAL A 91 -13.66 -6.10 -16.41
C VAL A 91 -14.14 -4.91 -17.23
N THR A 92 -13.39 -4.49 -18.23
CA THR A 92 -13.85 -3.50 -19.21
C THR A 92 -13.63 -3.99 -20.63
N TYR A 93 -14.60 -3.69 -21.48
CA TYR A 93 -14.57 -4.00 -22.91
C TYR A 93 -14.38 -2.71 -23.68
N ILE A 94 -13.29 -2.61 -24.42
CA ILE A 94 -12.88 -1.36 -25.09
C ILE A 94 -12.84 -1.50 -26.61
N ALA A 95 -13.18 -0.43 -27.31
CA ALA A 95 -13.10 -0.36 -28.76
C ALA A 95 -11.62 -0.33 -29.22
N PRO A 96 -11.19 -1.18 -30.18
CA PRO A 96 -9.77 -1.30 -30.56
C PRO A 96 -9.15 -0.03 -31.16
N GLU A 97 -9.97 0.82 -31.78
CA GLU A 97 -9.52 2.01 -32.51
C GLU A 97 -9.49 3.28 -31.65
N THR A 98 -10.09 3.27 -30.46
CA THR A 98 -10.19 4.46 -29.60
C THR A 98 -9.79 4.19 -28.16
N GLY A 99 -9.80 2.93 -27.72
CA GLY A 99 -9.63 2.54 -26.33
C GLY A 99 -10.81 2.91 -25.43
N GLN A 100 -11.92 3.43 -25.98
CA GLN A 100 -13.08 3.82 -25.19
C GLN A 100 -13.87 2.58 -24.73
N PRO A 101 -14.33 2.55 -23.47
CA PRO A 101 -15.13 1.46 -22.97
C PRO A 101 -16.53 1.49 -23.58
N PHE A 102 -17.08 0.31 -23.86
CA PHE A 102 -18.47 0.14 -24.25
C PHE A 102 -19.27 -0.66 -23.22
N ARG A 103 -18.58 -1.43 -22.38
CA ARG A 103 -19.17 -2.07 -21.21
C ARG A 103 -18.09 -2.22 -20.13
N SER A 104 -18.46 -2.01 -18.87
CA SER A 104 -17.65 -2.41 -17.73
C SER A 104 -18.47 -3.20 -16.71
N GLN A 105 -17.79 -4.07 -15.98
CA GLN A 105 -18.34 -4.91 -14.93
C GLN A 105 -17.38 -4.84 -13.74
N MET A 106 -17.92 -4.78 -12.53
CA MET A 106 -17.15 -4.70 -11.30
C MET A 106 -17.80 -5.54 -10.22
N VAL A 107 -17.05 -6.48 -9.66
CA VAL A 107 -17.37 -7.17 -8.42
C VAL A 107 -16.54 -6.49 -7.35
N ARG A 108 -17.21 -5.78 -6.44
CA ARG A 108 -16.58 -5.06 -5.34
C ARG A 108 -16.85 -5.81 -4.04
N ARG A 109 -15.80 -6.29 -3.39
CA ARG A 109 -15.87 -6.92 -2.07
C ARG A 109 -14.89 -6.18 -1.19
N GLU A 110 -15.40 -5.23 -0.40
CA GLU A 110 -14.54 -4.41 0.41
C GLU A 110 -15.10 -4.27 1.83
N GLY A 111 -14.42 -4.80 2.84
CA GLY A 111 -14.91 -4.88 4.21
C GLY A 111 -16.31 -5.51 4.28
N ASN A 112 -17.32 -4.74 4.70
CA ASN A 112 -18.73 -5.16 4.75
C ASN A 112 -19.53 -4.84 3.47
N ARG A 113 -18.92 -4.19 2.48
CA ARG A 113 -19.57 -3.83 1.22
C ARG A 113 -19.37 -4.94 0.20
N ASN A 114 -20.48 -5.49 -0.26
CA ASN A 114 -20.52 -6.45 -1.36
C ASN A 114 -21.45 -5.89 -2.43
N GLU A 115 -20.88 -5.46 -3.55
CA GLU A 115 -21.63 -4.83 -4.64
C GLU A 115 -21.20 -5.42 -5.97
N ASP A 116 -22.16 -5.69 -6.84
CA ASP A 116 -21.91 -6.09 -8.23
C ASP A 116 -22.49 -5.02 -9.14
N PHE A 117 -21.64 -4.44 -9.98
CA PHE A 117 -22.01 -3.41 -10.93
C PHE A 117 -21.78 -3.89 -12.36
N SER A 118 -22.73 -3.61 -13.23
CA SER A 118 -22.53 -3.68 -14.67
C SER A 118 -22.96 -2.34 -15.27
N ARG A 119 -22.14 -1.80 -16.16
CA ARG A 119 -22.43 -0.55 -16.87
C ARG A 119 -22.24 -0.73 -18.35
N GLU A 120 -23.24 -0.31 -19.09
CA GLU A 120 -23.16 -0.14 -20.53
C GLU A 120 -22.88 1.33 -20.82
N TYR A 121 -21.87 1.59 -21.64
CA TYR A 121 -21.56 2.95 -22.09
C TYR A 121 -22.35 3.32 -23.35
N ASN A 122 -23.05 2.33 -23.92
CA ASN A 122 -23.87 2.44 -25.13
C ASN A 122 -25.30 1.93 -24.90
N GLU A 123 -26.24 2.84 -24.65
CA GLU A 123 -27.59 2.66 -25.20
C GLU A 123 -27.87 3.84 -26.15
N PRO A 124 -28.24 3.59 -27.42
CA PRO A 124 -28.93 4.60 -28.20
C PRO A 124 -30.37 4.71 -27.67
N VAL A 125 -30.65 5.71 -26.85
CA VAL A 125 -32.04 6.11 -26.61
C VAL A 125 -32.61 6.61 -27.94
N GLY A 126 -33.78 6.08 -28.32
CA GLY A 126 -34.47 6.34 -29.58
C GLY A 126 -34.35 7.79 -30.07
N THR A 127 -34.05 7.94 -31.35
CA THR A 127 -33.53 9.15 -31.99
C THR A 127 -34.50 10.31 -32.19
N GLU A 128 -35.65 10.35 -31.52
CA GLU A 128 -36.64 11.41 -31.72
C GLU A 128 -36.88 12.22 -30.43
N ALA A 129 -36.47 13.49 -30.46
CA ALA A 129 -36.82 14.58 -29.53
C ALA A 129 -35.95 14.88 -28.28
N ILE A 130 -34.62 14.64 -28.28
CA ILE A 130 -33.74 15.16 -27.20
C ILE A 130 -32.57 16.03 -27.73
N PRO A 131 -32.36 17.26 -27.18
CA PRO A 131 -31.24 18.13 -27.52
C PRO A 131 -29.89 17.43 -27.34
N ALA A 132 -28.91 17.70 -28.21
CA ALA A 132 -27.61 17.03 -28.24
C ALA A 132 -26.84 17.02 -26.90
N ARG A 133 -27.08 18.00 -26.01
CA ARG A 133 -26.47 18.08 -24.67
C ARG A 133 -27.05 17.11 -23.63
N LEU A 134 -28.20 16.51 -23.90
CA LEU A 134 -28.91 15.59 -23.00
C LEU A 134 -28.85 14.13 -23.48
N ARG A 135 -28.04 13.83 -24.50
CA ARG A 135 -27.77 12.47 -24.96
C ARG A 135 -26.78 11.79 -24.01
N THR A 136 -27.27 11.27 -22.89
CA THR A 136 -26.52 10.37 -22.00
C THR A 136 -26.26 9.04 -22.73
N GLY A 137 -25.15 8.93 -23.45
CA GLY A 137 -24.79 7.68 -24.16
C GLY A 137 -23.66 7.77 -25.18
N TYR A 138 -23.16 8.96 -25.51
CA TYR A 138 -21.96 9.10 -26.34
C TYR A 138 -21.14 10.29 -25.83
N PHE A 139 -20.16 10.00 -24.98
CA PHE A 139 -19.24 11.00 -24.44
C PHE A 139 -17.85 10.70 -24.99
N PRO A 140 -17.53 11.09 -26.25
CA PRO A 140 -16.18 10.93 -26.77
C PRO A 140 -15.19 11.56 -25.79
N GLY A 141 -14.15 10.80 -25.44
CA GLY A 141 -13.18 11.21 -24.42
C GLY A 141 -13.55 10.81 -22.98
N THR A 142 -14.62 10.03 -22.77
CA THR A 142 -14.92 9.41 -21.47
C THR A 142 -14.44 7.96 -21.42
N TYR A 143 -13.70 7.65 -20.37
CA TYR A 143 -13.13 6.34 -20.08
C TYR A 143 -13.55 5.90 -18.67
N ASP A 144 -13.46 4.60 -18.38
CA ASP A 144 -13.37 4.12 -17.00
C ASP A 144 -11.90 4.10 -16.54
N LEU A 145 -11.62 3.78 -15.28
CA LEU A 145 -10.26 3.79 -14.74
C LEU A 145 -9.31 2.87 -15.51
N LEU A 146 -9.74 1.65 -15.84
CA LEU A 146 -8.89 0.65 -16.48
C LEU A 146 -8.66 1.00 -17.97
N SER A 147 -9.70 1.35 -18.70
CA SER A 147 -9.62 1.81 -20.09
C SER A 147 -8.84 3.12 -20.22
N ALA A 148 -8.94 4.04 -19.25
CA ALA A 148 -8.13 5.26 -19.22
C ALA A 148 -6.63 4.94 -19.10
N LEU A 149 -6.25 4.04 -18.19
CA LEU A 149 -4.86 3.60 -18.04
C LEU A 149 -4.32 3.06 -19.37
N TYR A 150 -5.04 2.16 -20.02
CA TYR A 150 -4.64 1.59 -21.31
C TYR A 150 -4.68 2.61 -22.45
N ARG A 151 -5.58 3.59 -22.41
CA ARG A 151 -5.58 4.69 -23.36
C ARG A 151 -4.33 5.56 -23.22
N VAL A 152 -3.92 5.88 -21.99
CA VAL A 152 -2.71 6.68 -21.75
C VAL A 152 -1.47 5.98 -22.31
N ARG A 153 -1.38 4.65 -22.20
CA ARG A 153 -0.30 3.86 -22.83
C ARG A 153 -0.24 4.06 -24.35
N ALA A 154 -1.36 4.40 -24.99
CA ALA A 154 -1.45 4.64 -26.43
C ALA A 154 -1.28 6.11 -26.85
N LEU A 155 -0.90 7.01 -25.93
CA LEU A 155 -0.61 8.40 -26.22
C LEU A 155 0.89 8.63 -26.49
N PRO A 156 1.24 9.66 -27.29
CA PRO A 156 2.63 10.09 -27.41
C PRO A 156 3.05 10.81 -26.12
N LEU A 157 3.81 10.13 -25.25
CA LEU A 157 4.24 10.69 -23.97
C LEU A 157 5.52 11.53 -24.11
N ALA A 158 5.50 12.53 -25.00
CA ALA A 158 6.58 13.48 -25.17
C ALA A 158 6.67 14.45 -23.98
N ASP A 159 7.88 14.94 -23.69
CA ASP A 159 8.13 15.82 -22.55
C ASP A 159 7.28 17.09 -22.63
N GLY A 160 6.57 17.41 -21.54
CA GLY A 160 5.68 18.56 -21.47
C GLY A 160 4.31 18.39 -22.13
N ALA A 161 4.04 17.25 -22.79
CA ALA A 161 2.73 16.97 -23.39
C ALA A 161 1.61 17.01 -22.34
N ARG A 162 0.43 17.48 -22.78
CA ARG A 162 -0.77 17.61 -21.94
C ARG A 162 -1.99 17.05 -22.64
N TYR A 163 -2.74 16.23 -21.92
CA TYR A 163 -3.91 15.54 -22.41
C TYR A 163 -5.10 15.77 -21.49
N SER A 164 -6.28 16.03 -22.05
CA SER A 164 -7.52 16.09 -21.28
C SER A 164 -8.46 14.97 -21.68
N PHE A 165 -9.08 14.34 -20.69
CA PHE A 165 -10.11 13.33 -20.87
C PHE A 165 -11.03 13.29 -19.65
N THR A 166 -12.11 12.54 -19.72
CA THR A 166 -13.02 12.30 -18.60
C THR A 166 -12.86 10.87 -18.14
N VAL A 167 -12.76 10.65 -16.83
CA VAL A 167 -12.86 9.34 -16.21
C VAL A 167 -14.21 9.25 -15.51
N ARG A 168 -14.98 8.20 -15.78
CA ARG A 168 -16.25 7.93 -15.12
C ARG A 168 -16.12 6.67 -14.26
N GLU A 169 -16.35 6.83 -12.97
CA GLU A 169 -16.43 5.74 -12.00
C GLU A 169 -17.85 5.67 -11.45
N ILE A 170 -18.51 4.52 -11.62
CA ILE A 170 -19.92 4.34 -11.29
C ILE A 170 -20.73 5.52 -11.89
N ASP A 171 -21.31 6.40 -11.07
CA ASP A 171 -22.14 7.52 -11.50
C ASP A 171 -21.43 8.87 -11.50
N VAL A 172 -20.15 8.91 -11.11
CA VAL A 172 -19.39 10.16 -11.00
C VAL A 172 -18.41 10.29 -12.17
N SER A 173 -18.41 11.45 -12.82
CA SER A 173 -17.48 11.77 -13.90
C SER A 173 -16.48 12.84 -13.46
N TYR A 174 -15.20 12.54 -13.63
CA TYR A 174 -14.08 13.38 -13.25
C TYR A 174 -13.37 13.87 -14.53
N PRO A 175 -13.32 15.18 -14.81
CA PRO A 175 -12.40 15.70 -15.81
C PRO A 175 -10.97 15.54 -15.31
N VAL A 176 -10.11 14.94 -16.13
CA VAL A 176 -8.71 14.64 -15.83
C VAL A 176 -7.83 15.33 -16.86
N GLU A 177 -6.77 15.97 -16.37
CA GLU A 177 -5.65 16.44 -17.16
C GLU A 177 -4.43 15.59 -16.82
N LEU A 178 -3.85 14.93 -17.83
CA LEU A 178 -2.56 14.26 -17.71
C LEU A 178 -1.47 15.18 -18.26
N LYS A 179 -0.40 15.36 -17.49
CA LYS A 179 0.79 16.10 -17.91
C LYS A 179 2.01 15.19 -17.84
N VAL A 180 2.80 15.16 -18.92
CA VAL A 180 4.14 14.56 -18.89
C VAL A 180 5.09 15.54 -18.20
N ILE A 181 5.68 15.14 -17.08
CA ILE A 181 6.47 16.03 -16.21
C ILE A 181 7.97 15.76 -16.26
N GLY A 182 8.41 14.65 -16.86
CA GLY A 182 9.81 14.36 -17.04
C GLY A 182 10.08 12.87 -17.26
N ARG A 183 11.34 12.48 -17.10
CA ARG A 183 11.81 11.10 -17.23
C ARG A 183 12.63 10.72 -16.00
N GLN A 184 12.55 9.47 -15.60
CA GLN A 184 13.31 8.97 -14.46
C GLN A 184 13.66 7.51 -14.65
N PHE A 185 14.81 7.12 -14.13
CA PHE A 185 15.20 5.73 -14.01
C PHE A 185 14.53 5.10 -12.79
N VAL A 186 13.75 4.03 -12.99
CA VAL A 186 13.05 3.30 -11.93
C VAL A 186 13.60 1.88 -11.88
N LYS A 187 14.06 1.47 -10.70
CA LYS A 187 14.45 0.10 -10.42
C LYS A 187 13.31 -0.60 -9.68
N THR A 188 12.93 -1.78 -10.15
CA THR A 188 11.97 -2.67 -9.49
C THR A 188 12.60 -4.04 -9.25
N ASN A 189 11.87 -4.94 -8.59
CA ASN A 189 12.33 -6.31 -8.36
C ASN A 189 12.51 -7.14 -9.65
N ILE A 190 11.90 -6.75 -10.77
CA ILE A 190 12.00 -7.48 -12.05
C ILE A 190 12.92 -6.83 -13.07
N GLY A 191 13.55 -5.71 -12.74
CA GLY A 191 14.47 -5.06 -13.65
C GLY A 191 14.63 -3.57 -13.40
N SER A 192 15.18 -2.89 -14.38
CA SER A 192 15.32 -1.44 -14.34
C SER A 192 14.83 -0.83 -15.64
N PHE A 193 14.12 0.27 -15.51
CA PHE A 193 13.37 0.87 -16.60
C PHE A 193 13.72 2.35 -16.70
N ASN A 194 14.03 2.81 -17.91
CA ASN A 194 13.84 4.22 -18.22
C ASN A 194 12.33 4.46 -18.27
N THR A 195 11.87 5.51 -17.61
CA THR A 195 10.43 5.79 -17.52
C THR A 195 10.12 7.24 -17.85
N VAL A 196 8.93 7.45 -18.44
CA VAL A 196 8.28 8.74 -18.60
C VAL A 196 7.31 8.94 -17.44
N ILE A 197 7.44 10.06 -16.74
CA ILE A 197 6.61 10.41 -15.58
C ILE A 197 5.43 11.22 -16.06
N THR A 198 4.23 10.76 -15.71
CA THR A 198 2.98 11.49 -15.91
C THR A 198 2.38 11.87 -14.57
N GLN A 199 1.72 13.03 -14.51
CA GLN A 199 0.98 13.50 -13.36
C GLN A 199 -0.46 13.80 -13.74
N LEU A 200 -1.40 13.32 -12.93
CA LEU A 200 -2.82 13.62 -13.09
C LEU A 200 -3.19 14.90 -12.33
N ARG A 201 -4.08 15.68 -12.94
CA ARG A 201 -4.74 16.84 -12.34
C ARG A 201 -6.23 16.80 -12.59
N PHE A 202 -6.99 17.33 -11.65
CA PHE A 202 -8.45 17.38 -11.63
C PHE A 202 -8.87 18.85 -11.51
N PRO A 203 -9.17 19.54 -12.63
CA PRO A 203 -9.35 21.01 -12.67
C PRO A 203 -10.42 21.58 -11.73
N LYS A 204 -11.38 20.76 -11.30
CA LYS A 204 -12.48 21.15 -10.41
C LYS A 204 -12.45 20.43 -9.06
N ASN A 205 -11.36 19.76 -8.74
CA ASN A 205 -11.21 19.00 -7.51
C ASN A 205 -9.80 19.24 -6.94
N SER A 206 -9.66 20.35 -6.18
CA SER A 206 -8.38 20.73 -5.56
C SER A 206 -7.87 19.65 -4.60
N GLN A 207 -8.77 19.02 -3.84
CA GLN A 207 -8.41 17.93 -2.92
C GLN A 207 -7.79 16.74 -3.66
N ALA A 208 -8.34 16.34 -4.81
CA ALA A 208 -7.75 15.26 -5.61
C ALA A 208 -6.38 15.65 -6.23
N ASN A 209 -6.10 16.94 -6.40
CA ASN A 209 -4.79 17.40 -6.85
C ASN A 209 -3.71 17.30 -5.76
N ASP A 210 -4.11 17.46 -4.50
CA ASP A 210 -3.20 17.31 -3.36
C ASP A 210 -2.67 15.87 -3.25
N TYR A 211 -3.38 14.90 -3.83
CA TYR A 211 -2.96 13.50 -3.89
C TYR A 211 -1.78 13.24 -4.82
N ARG A 212 -1.34 14.21 -5.62
CA ARG A 212 -0.18 14.13 -6.52
C ARG A 212 -0.03 12.77 -7.23
N ILE A 213 -1.12 12.31 -7.86
CA ILE A 213 -1.17 11.01 -8.52
C ILE A 213 -0.22 11.03 -9.72
N GLN A 214 0.76 10.13 -9.73
CA GLN A 214 1.72 9.97 -10.80
C GLN A 214 1.78 8.53 -11.29
N ILE A 215 2.03 8.39 -12.60
CA ILE A 215 2.23 7.09 -13.25
C ILE A 215 3.50 7.17 -14.08
N TYR A 216 4.39 6.20 -13.86
CA TYR A 216 5.67 6.07 -14.53
C TYR A 216 5.53 4.97 -15.57
N PHE A 217 5.55 5.34 -16.85
CA PHE A 217 5.46 4.40 -17.96
C PHE A 217 6.84 4.07 -18.49
N SER A 218 7.11 2.84 -18.92
CA SER A 218 8.36 2.52 -19.60
C SER A 218 8.55 3.42 -20.82
N ASP A 219 9.79 3.85 -21.02
CA ASP A 219 10.20 4.69 -22.15
C ASP A 219 10.49 3.84 -23.39
N ASP A 220 9.50 3.04 -23.78
CA ASP A 220 9.47 2.22 -24.98
C ASP A 220 8.05 2.28 -25.59
N GLU A 221 7.87 1.73 -26.79
CA GLU A 221 6.57 1.74 -27.48
C GLU A 221 5.43 1.05 -26.69
N ARG A 222 5.77 0.29 -25.65
CA ARG A 222 4.80 -0.43 -24.81
C ARG A 222 4.17 0.44 -23.73
N HIS A 223 4.88 1.49 -23.30
CA HIS A 223 4.51 2.33 -22.16
C HIS A 223 3.93 1.49 -21.02
N VAL A 224 4.63 0.43 -20.60
CA VAL A 224 4.21 -0.41 -19.48
C VAL A 224 4.19 0.46 -18.22
N PRO A 225 3.09 0.51 -17.45
CA PRO A 225 3.11 1.17 -16.15
C PRO A 225 4.09 0.43 -15.24
N VAL A 226 5.21 1.07 -14.91
CA VAL A 226 6.26 0.48 -14.05
C VAL A 226 5.98 0.80 -12.59
N LEU A 227 5.39 1.97 -12.34
CA LEU A 227 5.17 2.48 -11.00
C LEU A 227 3.97 3.44 -10.97
N PHE A 228 3.13 3.30 -9.96
CA PHE A 228 2.11 4.27 -9.58
C PHE A 228 2.45 4.87 -8.22
N THR A 229 2.25 6.17 -8.04
CA THR A 229 2.38 6.84 -6.74
C THR A 229 1.23 7.79 -6.49
N ALA A 230 0.76 7.88 -5.25
CA ALA A 230 -0.17 8.89 -4.79
C ALA A 230 0.09 9.25 -3.33
N GLU A 231 -0.05 10.52 -2.98
CA GLU A 231 0.09 11.07 -1.63
C GLU A 231 -1.29 11.27 -0.99
N LEU A 232 -1.89 10.20 -0.46
CA LEU A 232 -3.24 10.31 0.12
C LEU A 232 -3.16 10.88 1.55
N PRO A 233 -4.23 11.53 2.06
CA PRO A 233 -4.29 11.99 3.45
C PRO A 233 -4.06 10.86 4.47
N ALA A 234 -4.48 9.64 4.12
CA ALA A 234 -4.32 8.44 4.94
C ALA A 234 -2.93 7.76 4.75
N GLY A 235 -2.09 8.27 3.84
CA GLY A 235 -0.74 7.81 3.59
C GLY A 235 -0.44 7.53 2.12
N ASP A 236 0.84 7.37 1.83
CA ASP A 236 1.31 7.27 0.45
C ASP A 236 1.03 5.88 -0.14
N VAL A 237 0.46 5.85 -1.34
CA VAL A 237 0.32 4.65 -2.16
C VAL A 237 1.50 4.58 -3.10
N ARG A 238 2.12 3.40 -3.19
CA ARG A 238 3.11 3.09 -4.22
C ARG A 238 2.84 1.69 -4.77
N ALA A 239 2.45 1.57 -6.03
CA ALA A 239 2.27 0.28 -6.70
C ALA A 239 3.41 0.04 -7.69
N GLU A 240 4.30 -0.89 -7.36
CA GLU A 240 5.49 -1.20 -8.15
C GLU A 240 5.30 -2.48 -8.95
N LEU A 241 5.73 -2.47 -10.22
CA LEU A 241 5.67 -3.63 -11.11
C LEU A 241 6.60 -4.75 -10.62
N VAL A 242 6.01 -5.91 -10.33
CA VAL A 242 6.71 -7.11 -9.84
C VAL A 242 6.56 -8.32 -10.76
N GLY A 243 5.80 -8.20 -11.85
CA GLY A 243 5.74 -9.20 -12.92
C GLY A 243 5.23 -8.61 -14.21
N SER A 244 5.82 -9.05 -15.33
CA SER A 244 5.39 -8.68 -16.68
C SER A 244 5.52 -9.90 -17.57
N GLU A 245 4.40 -10.52 -17.89
CA GLU A 245 4.33 -11.69 -18.75
C GLU A 245 3.70 -11.30 -20.09
N LEU A 246 4.40 -11.62 -21.17
CA LEU A 246 3.85 -11.63 -22.52
C LEU A 246 3.90 -13.09 -22.98
N PRO A 247 2.77 -13.71 -23.34
CA PRO A 247 2.80 -15.09 -23.79
C PRO A 247 3.69 -15.18 -25.03
N GLY A 248 4.69 -16.06 -24.96
CA GLY A 248 5.48 -16.43 -26.11
C GLY A 248 4.59 -17.16 -27.11
N GLY A 249 4.25 -16.50 -28.21
CA GLY A 249 3.82 -17.09 -29.49
C GLY A 249 3.03 -18.41 -29.44
N ALA A 250 1.88 -18.43 -28.76
CA ALA A 250 0.82 -19.39 -29.06
C ALA A 250 -0.51 -18.68 -28.78
N ALA A 251 -1.37 -18.59 -29.81
CA ALA A 251 -2.70 -18.02 -29.66
C ALA A 251 -3.47 -18.80 -28.58
N PRO A 252 -4.02 -18.15 -27.55
CA PRO A 252 -4.86 -18.84 -26.59
C PRO A 252 -6.09 -19.39 -27.33
N SER A 253 -6.29 -20.70 -27.24
CA SER A 253 -7.53 -21.37 -27.64
C SER A 253 -8.69 -20.79 -26.84
N ILE A 254 -9.77 -20.43 -27.55
CA ILE A 254 -11.02 -19.88 -27.00
C ILE A 254 -11.54 -20.81 -25.89
N PRO A 255 -11.69 -20.34 -24.63
CA PRO A 255 -12.41 -21.09 -23.61
C PRO A 255 -13.91 -21.01 -23.88
N ASP A 256 -14.55 -22.17 -23.79
CA ASP A 256 -15.99 -22.38 -23.95
C ASP A 256 -16.81 -21.43 -23.06
N SER A 257 -17.79 -20.77 -23.68
CA SER A 257 -18.70 -19.83 -23.04
C SER A 257 -19.69 -20.57 -22.14
N SER A 258 -19.29 -20.88 -20.91
CA SER A 258 -20.21 -21.25 -19.84
C SER A 258 -20.05 -20.28 -18.66
N VAL A 259 -21.02 -19.39 -18.53
CA VAL A 259 -21.27 -18.64 -17.29
C VAL A 259 -21.99 -19.61 -16.33
N PRO A 260 -21.60 -19.72 -15.06
CA PRO A 260 -22.36 -20.51 -14.10
C PRO A 260 -23.73 -19.87 -13.85
N ASP A 261 -24.80 -20.63 -14.08
CA ASP A 261 -26.18 -20.23 -13.76
C ASP A 261 -26.30 -19.94 -12.25
N MET A 262 -26.57 -18.68 -11.90
CA MET A 262 -27.15 -18.34 -10.59
C MET A 262 -28.67 -18.39 -10.72
N ALA A 263 -29.25 -19.37 -10.04
CA ALA A 263 -30.69 -19.60 -9.96
C ALA A 263 -31.47 -18.35 -9.48
N ALA A 264 -32.53 -18.02 -10.21
CA ALA A 264 -33.47 -16.96 -9.89
C ALA A 264 -34.35 -17.34 -8.69
N SER A 265 -34.45 -16.45 -7.70
CA SER A 265 -35.56 -16.41 -6.75
C SER A 265 -36.32 -15.09 -6.91
N SER A 266 -37.60 -15.19 -7.27
CA SER A 266 -38.54 -14.09 -7.53
C SER A 266 -38.72 -13.14 -6.34
N PRO A 267 -38.93 -11.83 -6.54
CA PRO A 267 -39.22 -10.89 -5.46
C PRO A 267 -40.72 -10.78 -5.16
N SER A 268 -41.07 -10.89 -3.87
CA SER A 268 -42.39 -10.57 -3.32
C SER A 268 -42.60 -9.07 -3.22
N GLN A 269 -43.77 -8.61 -3.65
CA GLN A 269 -44.26 -7.23 -3.59
C GLN A 269 -44.45 -6.72 -2.15
N ILE A 270 -44.02 -5.49 -1.86
CA ILE A 270 -44.65 -4.60 -0.86
C ILE A 270 -44.67 -3.16 -1.40
N GLN A 271 -45.86 -2.54 -1.30
CA GLN A 271 -46.22 -1.18 -1.75
C GLN A 271 -45.61 -0.04 -0.89
N PRO A 272 -45.56 1.19 -1.44
CA PRO A 272 -44.92 2.34 -0.81
C PRO A 272 -45.87 3.17 0.08
N ALA A 273 -45.35 3.70 1.18
CA ALA A 273 -46.01 4.75 1.97
C ALA A 273 -45.46 6.13 1.58
N ARG A 274 -46.37 7.02 1.16
CA ARG A 274 -46.18 8.46 0.95
C ARG A 274 -46.11 9.19 2.29
N ASN A 275 -45.24 10.20 2.44
CA ASN A 275 -45.57 11.63 2.33
C ASN A 275 -44.42 12.56 2.83
N PRO A 276 -44.45 13.86 2.45
CA PRO A 276 -43.26 14.70 2.24
C PRO A 276 -43.07 15.76 3.34
N VAL A 277 -41.86 16.35 3.43
CA VAL A 277 -41.67 17.67 4.06
C VAL A 277 -40.65 18.51 3.29
N THR A 278 -41.02 19.79 3.22
CA THR A 278 -40.60 20.96 2.45
C THR A 278 -39.19 21.50 2.73
N ALA A 279 -38.60 22.10 1.69
CA ALA A 279 -37.46 23.01 1.75
C ALA A 279 -37.89 24.44 2.17
N ASN A 280 -37.01 25.16 2.87
CA ASN A 280 -36.92 26.61 2.78
C ASN A 280 -35.47 27.08 2.99
N PRO A 281 -34.93 28.04 2.20
CA PRO A 281 -33.54 28.47 2.21
C PRO A 281 -33.33 29.79 2.98
N ASN A 282 -32.07 30.20 3.05
CA ASN A 282 -31.52 31.50 3.47
C ASN A 282 -31.19 31.70 4.95
N SER A 283 -29.88 31.75 5.23
CA SER A 283 -29.30 32.87 5.97
C SER A 283 -27.79 32.99 5.68
N VAL A 284 -27.40 34.15 5.14
CA VAL A 284 -26.05 34.71 5.18
C VAL A 284 -26.03 35.73 6.32
N PRO A 285 -24.91 35.91 7.03
CA PRO A 285 -24.37 37.27 7.11
C PRO A 285 -22.84 37.36 6.95
N ASN A 286 -22.44 38.55 6.46
CA ASN A 286 -21.11 39.04 6.12
C ASN A 286 -20.17 39.28 7.34
N GLY A 287 -18.84 39.28 7.08
CA GLY A 287 -18.04 40.51 7.24
C GLY A 287 -16.71 40.53 8.05
N ILE A 288 -15.58 40.64 7.32
CA ILE A 288 -14.36 41.55 7.42
C ILE A 288 -13.48 41.60 8.71
N PRO A 289 -12.27 42.26 8.78
CA PRO A 289 -11.12 42.55 7.86
C PRO A 289 -9.66 42.33 8.43
N GLY A 290 -8.64 42.26 7.54
CA GLY A 290 -7.27 42.87 7.64
C GLY A 290 -6.26 42.36 8.71
N ILE A 291 -4.91 42.46 8.65
CA ILE A 291 -3.86 43.16 7.87
C ILE A 291 -2.47 42.43 8.16
N PRO A 292 -1.24 42.96 7.92
CA PRO A 292 -0.30 42.68 6.81
C PRO A 292 1.04 41.95 7.14
N GLY A 293 1.73 41.47 6.09
CA GLY A 293 3.16 41.73 5.81
C GLY A 293 4.25 40.90 6.51
N ILE A 294 5.20 40.35 5.73
CA ILE A 294 6.65 40.58 5.83
C ILE A 294 7.39 39.86 4.67
N THR A 295 8.21 40.66 4.00
CA THR A 295 9.21 40.31 2.98
C THR A 295 10.49 39.78 3.63
N ILE A 296 11.08 38.69 3.13
CA ILE A 296 12.54 38.47 3.19
C ILE A 296 13.01 37.73 1.92
N THR A 297 13.87 38.40 1.16
CA THR A 297 14.70 37.88 0.05
C THR A 297 16.13 37.57 0.53
N PRO A 298 16.95 36.86 -0.27
CA PRO A 298 17.81 35.77 0.16
C PRO A 298 19.26 36.19 0.38
N ASN A 299 20.06 35.31 0.99
CA ASN A 299 21.49 35.21 0.71
C ASN A 299 22.07 33.88 1.22
N SER A 300 22.74 33.14 0.36
CA SER A 300 24.14 32.76 0.59
C SER A 300 24.75 32.13 -0.66
N THR A 301 25.82 32.76 -1.09
CA THR A 301 26.81 32.36 -2.08
C THR A 301 27.77 31.31 -1.50
N THR A 302 28.32 30.51 -2.42
CA THR A 302 29.41 29.49 -2.35
C THR A 302 30.78 30.12 -1.95
N PRO A 303 31.97 29.45 -1.97
CA PRO A 303 32.36 28.11 -2.49
C PRO A 303 33.45 27.34 -1.66
N ASP A 304 34.06 26.34 -2.32
CA ASP A 304 35.37 25.67 -2.06
C ASP A 304 35.37 24.41 -1.17
N THR A 305 36.06 23.30 -1.46
CA THR A 305 37.17 23.01 -2.38
C THR A 305 37.38 21.48 -2.60
N ALA A 306 37.91 21.16 -3.79
CA ALA A 306 38.77 20.06 -4.26
C ALA A 306 39.03 18.75 -3.44
N ASN A 307 38.67 17.64 -4.09
CA ASN A 307 39.39 16.38 -4.44
C ASN A 307 40.84 16.14 -3.90
N PRO A 308 41.29 14.88 -3.66
CA PRO A 308 41.77 14.07 -4.80
C PRO A 308 41.54 12.54 -4.76
N THR A 309 41.54 12.00 -5.97
CA THR A 309 41.59 10.61 -6.51
C THR A 309 42.98 9.98 -6.22
N ILE A 310 43.30 8.66 -6.17
CA ILE A 310 43.32 7.48 -7.10
C ILE A 310 43.93 6.28 -6.26
N PRO A 311 44.23 5.02 -6.69
CA PRO A 311 43.83 4.15 -7.82
C PRO A 311 43.35 2.72 -7.46
N GLY A 312 42.84 2.03 -8.47
CA GLY A 312 42.10 0.77 -8.36
C GLY A 312 42.90 -0.52 -8.34
N THR A 313 42.18 -1.60 -8.05
CA THR A 313 42.64 -2.98 -8.21
C THR A 313 41.53 -3.88 -8.74
N ARG A 314 41.78 -4.37 -9.95
CA ARG A 314 41.46 -5.67 -10.57
C ARG A 314 40.22 -6.45 -10.08
N ARG A 315 39.27 -6.60 -11.00
CA ARG A 315 38.10 -7.47 -10.97
C ARG A 315 38.51 -8.92 -11.30
N THR A 316 38.21 -9.86 -10.41
CA THR A 316 38.13 -11.30 -10.71
C THR A 316 36.77 -11.81 -10.26
N THR A 317 35.96 -12.28 -11.21
CA THR A 317 34.72 -13.02 -10.97
C THR A 317 35.04 -14.47 -10.59
N PRO A 318 34.26 -15.06 -9.66
CA PRO A 318 33.59 -16.30 -10.05
C PRO A 318 32.15 -16.44 -9.52
N ASN A 319 31.28 -16.91 -10.43
CA ASN A 319 30.06 -17.72 -10.25
C ASN A 319 29.41 -17.82 -8.86
N THR A 320 28.18 -17.30 -8.74
CA THR A 320 27.29 -17.53 -7.59
C THR A 320 26.21 -18.55 -7.96
N ALA A 321 26.29 -19.75 -7.39
CA ALA A 321 25.15 -20.66 -7.24
C ALA A 321 24.28 -20.19 -6.05
N PRO A 322 22.98 -20.50 -6.00
CA PRO A 322 22.07 -19.97 -4.99
C PRO A 322 22.42 -20.53 -3.61
N ASN A 323 22.85 -19.65 -2.71
CA ASN A 323 23.26 -20.01 -1.36
C ASN A 323 22.02 -20.09 -0.46
N THR A 324 21.65 -21.31 -0.07
CA THR A 324 20.71 -21.59 1.02
C THR A 324 21.15 -20.90 2.31
N ALA A 325 20.21 -20.26 3.00
CA ALA A 325 20.43 -19.59 4.28
C ALA A 325 21.13 -20.52 5.29
N PRO A 326 22.22 -20.08 5.96
CA PRO A 326 22.88 -20.89 6.97
C PRO A 326 21.97 -21.05 8.20
N ASN A 327 21.58 -22.29 8.47
CA ASN A 327 20.92 -22.71 9.69
C ASN A 327 21.97 -22.70 10.82
N VAL A 328 22.19 -21.55 11.46
CA VAL A 328 23.10 -21.45 12.61
C VAL A 328 22.34 -21.88 13.86
N THR A 329 22.59 -23.11 14.32
CA THR A 329 22.18 -23.53 15.67
C THR A 329 23.07 -22.80 16.68
N PRO A 330 22.52 -21.97 17.61
CA PRO A 330 23.34 -21.22 18.54
C PRO A 330 23.96 -22.15 19.58
N ASN A 331 25.25 -22.43 19.45
CA ASN A 331 26.05 -23.02 20.53
C ASN A 331 26.31 -21.95 21.61
N THR A 332 25.92 -22.25 22.83
CA THR A 332 26.06 -21.49 24.10
C THR A 332 25.15 -20.26 24.28
N LEU A 333 24.12 -20.43 25.11
CA LEU A 333 23.27 -19.38 25.67
C LEU A 333 24.10 -18.52 26.64
N THR A 334 24.33 -17.25 26.31
CA THR A 334 24.92 -16.29 27.26
C THR A 334 23.82 -15.71 28.16
N ALA A 335 24.10 -15.47 29.44
CA ALA A 335 23.15 -14.82 30.35
C ALA A 335 22.79 -13.41 29.88
N LEU A 336 21.53 -13.01 30.04
CA LEU A 336 21.08 -11.65 29.77
C LEU A 336 21.69 -10.66 30.79
N PRO A 337 21.83 -9.37 30.44
CA PRO A 337 22.24 -8.35 31.39
C PRO A 337 21.34 -8.33 32.64
N ALA A 338 21.93 -8.04 33.80
CA ALA A 338 21.17 -7.87 35.03
C ALA A 338 20.23 -6.66 34.92
N GLY A 339 18.95 -6.85 35.27
CA GLY A 339 17.95 -5.77 35.31
C GLY A 339 16.91 -5.76 34.19
N LEU A 340 17.00 -6.66 33.19
CA LEU A 340 15.90 -6.84 32.24
C LEU A 340 14.69 -7.50 32.94
N PRO A 341 13.46 -7.05 32.62
CA PRO A 341 12.23 -7.57 33.25
C PRO A 341 11.76 -8.93 32.67
N PHE A 342 12.62 -9.58 31.87
CA PHE A 342 12.40 -10.88 31.21
C PHE A 342 13.71 -11.69 31.17
N THR A 343 13.59 -12.99 30.91
CA THR A 343 14.72 -13.93 30.84
C THR A 343 14.82 -14.58 29.45
N ALA A 344 16.01 -15.13 29.13
CA ALA A 344 16.17 -15.94 27.93
C ALA A 344 15.24 -17.17 28.01
N GLY A 345 14.60 -17.49 26.88
CA GLY A 345 13.58 -18.55 26.80
C GLY A 345 12.18 -18.11 27.23
N GLU A 346 11.97 -16.87 27.69
CA GLU A 346 10.63 -16.37 27.98
C GLU A 346 9.77 -16.41 26.71
N GLN A 347 8.55 -16.94 26.83
CA GLN A 347 7.58 -16.99 25.75
C GLN A 347 6.23 -16.46 26.23
N LEU A 348 5.69 -15.49 25.49
CA LEU A 348 4.37 -14.90 25.71
C LEU A 348 3.44 -15.35 24.59
N ASN A 349 2.41 -16.12 24.92
CA ASN A 349 1.43 -16.61 23.97
C ASN A 349 0.12 -15.84 24.14
N PHE A 350 -0.44 -15.36 23.04
CA PHE A 350 -1.65 -14.58 22.99
C PHE A 350 -2.71 -15.29 22.15
N ASN A 351 -3.95 -15.20 22.60
CA ASN A 351 -5.12 -15.55 21.82
C ASN A 351 -5.66 -14.28 21.15
N LEU A 352 -5.95 -14.36 19.86
CA LEU A 352 -6.48 -13.26 19.06
C LEU A 352 -8.00 -13.35 18.97
N TYR A 353 -8.69 -12.21 19.04
CA TYR A 353 -10.14 -12.09 19.01
C TYR A 353 -10.56 -10.96 18.09
N LEU A 354 -11.60 -11.19 17.30
CA LEU A 354 -12.33 -10.16 16.57
C LEU A 354 -13.56 -9.71 17.36
N GLU A 355 -14.06 -8.53 17.04
CA GLU A 355 -15.31 -8.02 17.58
C GLU A 355 -16.44 -9.01 17.29
N ASN A 356 -17.17 -9.41 18.33
CA ASN A 356 -18.26 -10.41 18.30
C ASN A 356 -17.84 -11.88 18.13
N ALA A 357 -16.55 -12.20 18.09
CA ALA A 357 -16.10 -13.59 18.07
C ALA A 357 -16.10 -14.19 19.50
N ALA A 358 -16.91 -15.23 19.73
CA ALA A 358 -16.95 -15.95 21.00
C ALA A 358 -15.69 -16.81 21.25
N GLN A 359 -14.98 -17.19 20.19
CA GLN A 359 -13.77 -18.00 20.23
C GLN A 359 -12.58 -17.22 19.68
N SER A 360 -11.39 -17.64 20.06
CA SER A 360 -10.17 -17.10 19.49
C SER A 360 -10.07 -17.44 18.01
N VAL A 361 -9.64 -16.46 17.21
CA VAL A 361 -9.49 -16.58 15.75
C VAL A 361 -8.04 -16.79 15.32
N GLY A 362 -7.13 -17.02 16.27
CA GLY A 362 -5.71 -17.12 15.98
C GLY A 362 -4.85 -16.99 17.23
N THR A 363 -3.56 -17.21 17.06
CA THR A 363 -2.58 -17.07 18.13
C THR A 363 -1.44 -16.17 17.69
N ALA A 364 -0.85 -15.46 18.64
CA ALA A 364 0.43 -14.80 18.47
C ALA A 364 1.38 -15.27 19.57
N SER A 365 2.61 -15.60 19.23
CA SER A 365 3.65 -15.93 20.20
C SER A 365 4.80 -14.95 20.06
N PHE A 366 5.36 -14.53 21.19
CA PHE A 366 6.55 -13.67 21.28
C PHE A 366 7.57 -14.38 22.14
N GLN A 367 8.80 -14.51 21.68
CA GLN A 367 9.83 -15.29 22.37
C GLN A 367 11.14 -14.53 22.48
N VAL A 368 11.75 -14.64 23.66
CA VAL A 368 13.13 -14.24 23.92
C VAL A 368 14.03 -15.42 23.60
N GLY A 369 14.75 -15.33 22.49
CA GLY A 369 15.71 -16.33 22.04
C GLY A 369 17.05 -16.25 22.78
N ALA A 370 18.06 -16.92 22.22
CA ALA A 370 19.40 -16.95 22.78
C ALA A 370 20.12 -15.60 22.61
N ARG A 371 20.85 -15.18 23.63
CA ARG A 371 21.95 -14.22 23.47
C ARG A 371 23.15 -14.93 22.88
N SER A 372 23.60 -14.47 21.73
CA SER A 372 24.72 -15.05 20.99
C SER A 372 25.35 -14.01 20.08
N LYS A 373 26.34 -14.42 19.27
CA LYS A 373 26.95 -13.56 18.26
C LYS A 373 26.16 -13.67 16.95
N TYR A 374 25.33 -12.68 16.66
CA TYR A 374 24.58 -12.59 15.42
C TYR A 374 25.20 -11.53 14.50
N PHE A 375 25.48 -11.90 13.25
CA PHE A 375 26.04 -10.98 12.25
C PHE A 375 27.31 -10.24 12.73
N GLY A 376 28.14 -10.95 13.51
CA GLY A 376 29.37 -10.39 14.06
C GLY A 376 29.20 -9.54 15.33
N ARG A 377 27.98 -9.28 15.79
CA ARG A 377 27.67 -8.49 16.99
C ARG A 377 27.14 -9.38 18.12
N ASP A 378 27.44 -9.03 19.37
CA ASP A 378 26.72 -9.60 20.52
C ASP A 378 25.27 -9.13 20.44
N GLY A 379 24.33 -10.07 20.48
CA GLY A 379 22.93 -9.78 20.19
C GLY A 379 21.99 -10.73 20.92
N LEU A 380 20.79 -10.24 21.18
CA LEU A 380 19.65 -11.01 21.65
C LEU A 380 18.66 -11.18 20.48
N LEU A 381 18.22 -12.41 20.25
CA LEU A 381 17.17 -12.69 19.28
C LEU A 381 15.80 -12.55 19.96
N LEU A 382 14.91 -11.77 19.37
CA LEU A 382 13.49 -11.74 19.71
C LEU A 382 12.70 -12.21 18.50
N THR A 383 11.75 -13.12 18.69
CA THR A 383 10.91 -13.62 17.60
C THR A 383 9.45 -13.41 17.91
N SER A 384 8.64 -13.27 16.85
CA SER A 384 7.19 -13.40 16.95
C SER A 384 6.65 -14.28 15.84
N LYS A 385 5.59 -15.03 16.15
CA LYS A 385 4.85 -15.83 15.17
C LYS A 385 3.36 -15.56 15.34
N VAL A 386 2.66 -15.30 14.25
CA VAL A 386 1.21 -15.04 14.23
C VAL A 386 0.55 -16.02 13.26
N GLU A 387 -0.49 -16.70 13.73
CA GLU A 387 -1.27 -17.65 12.94
C GLU A 387 -2.76 -17.38 13.17
N THR A 388 -3.55 -17.32 12.11
CA THR A 388 -5.01 -17.17 12.20
C THR A 388 -5.74 -18.42 11.74
N THR A 389 -6.92 -18.67 12.30
CA THR A 389 -7.72 -19.87 12.06
C THR A 389 -9.19 -19.51 11.83
N GLY A 390 -9.97 -20.48 11.34
CA GLY A 390 -11.42 -20.33 11.16
C GLY A 390 -11.77 -19.14 10.26
N ALA A 391 -12.68 -18.28 10.75
CA ALA A 391 -13.17 -17.11 10.03
C ALA A 391 -12.09 -16.04 9.72
N ALA A 392 -10.93 -16.10 10.38
CA ALA A 392 -9.83 -15.18 10.16
C ALA A 392 -8.67 -15.78 9.34
N LYS A 393 -8.78 -17.04 8.86
CA LYS A 393 -7.67 -17.74 8.18
C LYS A 393 -7.07 -16.96 7.00
N ASN A 394 -7.89 -16.14 6.33
CA ASN A 394 -7.47 -15.27 5.23
C ASN A 394 -6.76 -13.98 5.69
N ILE A 395 -6.27 -13.91 6.94
CA ILE A 395 -5.50 -12.76 7.45
C ILE A 395 -4.03 -13.15 7.59
N THR A 396 -3.70 -14.36 8.04
CA THR A 396 -2.33 -14.87 8.01
C THR A 396 -2.32 -16.37 8.26
N ASP A 397 -1.60 -17.12 7.44
CA ASP A 397 -1.38 -18.55 7.68
C ASP A 397 -0.27 -18.75 8.72
N ASN A 398 0.84 -18.00 8.61
CA ASN A 398 2.02 -18.13 9.47
C ASN A 398 3.01 -16.97 9.22
N ASP A 399 2.70 -15.81 9.78
CA ASP A 399 3.61 -14.67 9.76
C ASP A 399 4.68 -14.84 10.84
N GLN A 400 5.92 -14.56 10.50
CA GLN A 400 7.07 -14.68 11.39
C GLN A 400 7.93 -13.43 11.32
N THR A 401 8.34 -12.96 12.50
CA THR A 401 9.25 -11.82 12.64
C THR A 401 10.42 -12.26 13.49
N SER A 402 11.63 -11.85 13.10
CA SER A 402 12.84 -11.97 13.90
C SER A 402 13.52 -10.61 14.00
N THR A 403 13.80 -10.14 15.21
CA THR A 403 14.65 -8.95 15.42
C THR A 403 15.85 -9.30 16.28
N TYR A 404 17.01 -8.81 15.86
CA TYR A 404 18.28 -9.00 16.52
C TYR A 404 18.67 -7.66 17.15
N VAL A 405 18.71 -7.64 18.47
CA VAL A 405 18.88 -6.41 19.25
C VAL A 405 20.15 -6.44 20.08
N ASP A 406 20.71 -5.25 20.36
CA ASP A 406 21.75 -5.13 21.37
C ASP A 406 21.17 -5.53 22.74
N PRO A 407 21.81 -6.43 23.51
CA PRO A 407 21.23 -6.97 24.75
C PRO A 407 21.00 -5.94 25.86
N ASN A 408 21.70 -4.80 25.83
CA ASN A 408 21.64 -3.79 26.90
C ASN A 408 20.63 -2.69 26.57
N THR A 409 20.55 -2.30 25.29
CA THR A 409 19.69 -1.19 24.84
C THR A 409 18.40 -1.67 24.20
N LEU A 410 18.34 -2.94 23.78
CA LEU A 410 17.27 -3.52 22.97
C LEU A 410 17.05 -2.81 21.63
N LEU A 411 18.02 -2.00 21.18
CA LEU A 411 17.97 -1.39 19.87
C LEU A 411 18.29 -2.43 18.79
N PRO A 412 17.46 -2.53 17.74
CA PRO A 412 17.69 -3.49 16.68
C PRO A 412 18.86 -3.07 15.81
N PHE A 413 19.64 -4.07 15.38
CA PHE A 413 20.61 -3.93 14.30
C PHE A 413 20.22 -4.74 13.06
N ARG A 414 19.20 -5.60 13.18
CA ARG A 414 18.59 -6.29 12.03
C ARG A 414 17.18 -6.76 12.37
N PHE A 415 16.29 -6.64 11.40
CA PHE A 415 14.90 -7.11 11.45
C PHE A 415 14.58 -7.91 10.18
N GLU A 416 13.91 -9.03 10.34
CA GLU A 416 13.47 -9.95 9.29
C GLU A 416 11.99 -10.25 9.47
N LEU A 417 11.21 -10.11 8.40
CA LEU A 417 9.78 -10.38 8.35
C LEU A 417 9.50 -11.38 7.24
N ALA A 418 8.84 -12.48 7.56
CA ALA A 418 8.34 -13.47 6.62
C ALA A 418 6.83 -13.55 6.76
N LEU A 419 6.10 -13.20 5.71
CA LEU A 419 4.65 -13.23 5.64
C LEU A 419 4.21 -14.44 4.81
N GLN A 420 3.20 -15.16 5.27
CA GLN A 420 2.63 -16.29 4.55
C GLN A 420 1.11 -16.24 4.59
N GLU A 421 0.50 -16.24 3.40
CA GLU A 421 -0.96 -16.19 3.25
C GLU A 421 -1.42 -16.83 1.95
N GLN A 422 -2.39 -17.74 2.02
CA GLN A 422 -3.05 -18.40 0.88
C GLN A 422 -2.07 -18.95 -0.17
N GLY A 423 -0.93 -19.48 0.30
CA GLY A 423 0.13 -20.02 -0.57
C GLY A 423 1.11 -18.98 -1.14
N ARG A 424 0.88 -17.68 -0.92
CA ARG A 424 1.83 -16.61 -1.22
C ARG A 424 2.79 -16.39 -0.05
N ARG A 425 4.03 -16.00 -0.38
CA ARG A 425 5.09 -15.72 0.59
C ARG A 425 5.78 -14.42 0.25
N SER A 426 6.02 -13.58 1.25
CA SER A 426 6.81 -12.35 1.12
C SER A 426 7.84 -12.30 2.24
N ASN A 427 9.08 -11.93 1.91
CA ASN A 427 10.15 -11.76 2.89
C ASN A 427 10.68 -10.32 2.81
N GLN A 428 11.01 -9.75 3.96
CA GLN A 428 11.63 -8.44 4.06
C GLN A 428 12.75 -8.50 5.09
N THR A 429 13.91 -7.99 4.70
CA THR A 429 15.03 -7.74 5.60
C THR A 429 15.34 -6.25 5.69
N VAL A 430 15.57 -5.76 6.91
CA VAL A 430 16.12 -4.43 7.18
C VAL A 430 17.33 -4.56 8.10
N THR A 431 18.47 -4.02 7.69
CA THR A 431 19.68 -3.91 8.53
C THR A 431 19.78 -2.49 9.06
N ILE A 432 20.07 -2.32 10.34
CA ILE A 432 20.00 -1.03 11.04
C ILE A 432 21.37 -0.70 11.63
N ASP A 433 21.91 0.46 11.25
CA ASP A 433 23.13 1.04 11.78
C ASP A 433 22.75 2.20 12.72
N GLN A 434 22.63 1.86 14.00
CA GLN A 434 22.29 2.81 15.07
C GLN A 434 23.39 3.87 15.28
N ASP A 435 24.65 3.56 14.97
CA ASP A 435 25.77 4.49 15.20
C ASP A 435 25.78 5.60 14.13
N ARG A 436 25.37 5.24 12.91
CA ARG A 436 25.34 6.15 11.76
C ARG A 436 23.93 6.65 11.41
N GLY A 437 22.91 6.35 12.21
CA GLY A 437 21.54 6.82 11.99
C GLY A 437 20.94 6.42 10.64
N ASN A 438 21.18 5.18 10.19
CA ASN A 438 20.60 4.71 8.92
C ASN A 438 20.18 3.24 8.97
N ALA A 439 19.24 2.89 8.10
CA ALA A 439 18.84 1.52 7.84
C ALA A 439 18.97 1.21 6.34
N THR A 440 19.16 -0.06 6.00
CA THR A 440 19.27 -0.53 4.62
C THR A 440 18.33 -1.70 4.42
N THR A 441 17.43 -1.59 3.44
CA THR A 441 16.53 -2.69 3.05
C THR A 441 17.29 -3.76 2.27
N GLU A 442 16.68 -4.93 2.10
CA GLU A 442 17.21 -6.01 1.27
C GLU A 442 17.52 -5.59 -0.17
N THR A 443 16.73 -4.67 -0.73
CA THR A 443 16.93 -4.12 -2.08
C THR A 443 18.10 -3.12 -2.19
N GLY A 444 18.75 -2.81 -1.07
CA GLY A 444 19.85 -1.84 -0.97
C GLY A 444 19.38 -0.40 -0.79
N THR A 445 18.08 -0.16 -0.59
CA THR A 445 17.57 1.20 -0.33
C THR A 445 18.02 1.65 1.04
N ARG A 446 18.74 2.77 1.08
CA ARG A 446 19.15 3.43 2.31
C ARG A 446 18.04 4.32 2.84
N LEU A 447 17.81 4.25 4.13
CA LEU A 447 16.82 5.00 4.90
C LEU A 447 17.56 5.78 5.98
N GLU A 448 17.33 7.08 6.08
CA GLU A 448 17.84 7.87 7.20
C GLU A 448 16.87 7.70 8.38
N ILE A 449 17.41 7.42 9.57
CA ILE A 449 16.65 7.19 10.80
C ILE A 449 17.30 7.92 11.98
N PRO A 450 16.53 8.37 12.97
CA PRO A 450 17.11 8.82 14.24
C PRO A 450 17.96 7.73 14.88
N VAL A 451 19.01 8.12 15.60
CA VAL A 451 19.72 7.19 16.48
C VAL A 451 18.77 6.79 17.62
N GLY A 452 18.73 5.51 17.97
CA GLY A 452 17.80 5.00 18.99
C GLY A 452 16.43 4.64 18.43
N THR A 453 16.33 4.32 17.14
CA THR A 453 15.10 3.84 16.51
C THR A 453 14.89 2.35 16.80
N TYR A 454 13.77 2.02 17.43
CA TYR A 454 13.29 0.65 17.62
C TYR A 454 12.54 0.15 16.38
N ASP A 455 12.33 -1.17 16.30
CA ASP A 455 11.26 -1.77 15.50
C ASP A 455 10.09 -2.20 16.41
N MET A 456 9.00 -2.70 15.83
CA MET A 456 7.80 -3.05 16.60
C MET A 456 8.04 -4.15 17.64
N LEU A 457 8.88 -5.14 17.36
CA LEU A 457 9.11 -6.27 18.26
C LEU A 457 10.10 -5.91 19.36
N SER A 458 11.15 -5.15 19.02
CA SER A 458 12.11 -4.63 20.00
C SER A 458 11.46 -3.63 20.96
N VAL A 459 10.61 -2.70 20.49
CA VAL A 459 9.91 -1.77 21.39
C VAL A 459 8.90 -2.47 22.29
N PHE A 460 8.27 -3.56 21.81
CA PHE A 460 7.36 -4.38 22.61
C PHE A 460 8.04 -4.95 23.87
N TYR A 461 9.30 -5.38 23.75
CA TYR A 461 10.10 -5.80 24.90
C TYR A 461 10.71 -4.61 25.67
N ALA A 462 11.21 -3.59 24.98
CA ALA A 462 11.89 -2.45 25.60
C ALA A 462 10.97 -1.64 26.53
N LEU A 463 9.70 -1.50 26.16
CA LEU A 463 8.62 -0.92 26.98
C LEU A 463 8.66 -1.36 28.44
N ARG A 464 8.97 -2.65 28.68
CA ARG A 464 8.95 -3.25 30.02
C ARG A 464 9.99 -2.64 30.95
N SER A 465 11.00 -1.98 30.39
CA SER A 465 12.05 -1.28 31.13
C SER A 465 11.77 0.22 31.31
N PHE A 466 10.75 0.77 30.64
CA PHE A 466 10.45 2.20 30.67
C PHE A 466 9.77 2.62 31.98
N ASN A 467 9.92 3.90 32.32
CA ASN A 467 9.10 4.53 33.34
C ASN A 467 7.70 4.82 32.78
N LEU A 468 6.83 3.82 32.81
CA LEU A 468 5.49 3.90 32.23
C LEU A 468 4.56 4.87 32.98
N LYS A 469 4.81 5.16 34.26
CA LYS A 469 3.97 6.05 35.09
C LYS A 469 4.42 7.51 35.07
N SER A 470 5.24 7.91 34.11
CA SER A 470 5.68 9.29 33.97
C SER A 470 4.49 10.22 33.69
N SER A 471 4.50 11.43 34.27
CA SER A 471 3.51 12.47 33.97
C SER A 471 3.68 13.06 32.57
N LYS A 472 4.86 12.89 31.96
CA LYS A 472 5.11 13.18 30.54
C LYS A 472 5.12 11.86 29.75
N PRO A 473 4.52 11.81 28.55
CA PRO A 473 4.61 10.65 27.68
C PRO A 473 6.07 10.25 27.42
N ASN A 474 6.35 8.95 27.41
CA ASN A 474 7.62 8.48 26.86
C ASN A 474 7.55 8.63 25.33
N ALA A 475 8.61 9.12 24.70
CA ALA A 475 8.69 9.25 23.25
C ALA A 475 9.93 8.50 22.76
N VAL A 476 9.75 7.59 21.81
CA VAL A 476 10.85 6.82 21.21
C VAL A 476 10.73 6.83 19.70
N SER A 477 11.85 6.76 18.98
CA SER A 477 11.79 6.57 17.53
C SER A 477 11.46 5.11 17.22
N LEU A 478 10.57 4.90 16.26
CA LEU A 478 10.06 3.60 15.84
C LEU A 478 10.09 3.52 14.31
N LEU A 479 10.80 2.53 13.77
CA LEU A 479 10.81 2.24 12.34
C LEU A 479 9.56 1.41 12.03
N ILE A 480 8.60 2.03 11.35
CA ILE A 480 7.44 1.33 10.80
C ILE A 480 7.50 1.51 9.29
N ALA A 481 7.57 0.40 8.56
CA ALA A 481 7.52 0.39 7.09
C ALA A 481 8.53 1.29 6.40
N ASN A 482 9.78 1.17 6.83
CA ASN A 482 10.88 1.95 6.28
C ASN A 482 10.75 3.47 6.52
N ARG A 483 9.87 3.92 7.43
CA ARG A 483 9.79 5.31 7.90
C ARG A 483 10.00 5.40 9.41
N PRO A 484 10.91 6.26 9.89
CA PRO A 484 10.99 6.57 11.30
C PRO A 484 9.76 7.39 11.71
N ARG A 485 9.10 6.95 12.76
CA ARG A 485 7.98 7.62 13.43
C ARG A 485 8.33 7.85 14.88
N THR A 486 7.67 8.80 15.53
CA THR A 486 7.78 9.00 16.98
C THR A 486 6.64 8.24 17.66
N LEU A 487 6.93 7.19 18.42
CA LEU A 487 5.96 6.51 19.27
C LEU A 487 5.86 7.22 20.62
N PHE A 488 4.68 7.73 20.93
CA PHE A 488 4.30 8.24 22.24
C PHE A 488 3.60 7.16 23.06
N ILE A 489 4.09 6.95 24.28
CA ILE A 489 3.57 5.98 25.23
C ILE A 489 3.04 6.75 26.44
N THR A 490 1.72 6.79 26.56
CA THR A 490 1.02 7.58 27.59
C THR A 490 0.29 6.65 28.54
N PHE A 491 0.59 6.75 29.84
CA PHE A 491 -0.22 6.09 30.85
C PHE A 491 -1.59 6.76 30.96
N LEU A 492 -2.64 5.95 30.88
CA LEU A 492 -4.01 6.43 30.99
C LEU A 492 -4.53 6.25 32.41
N LYS A 493 -4.58 4.99 32.87
CA LYS A 493 -5.15 4.64 34.15
C LYS A 493 -4.67 3.27 34.63
N ARG A 494 -4.94 3.04 35.90
CA ARG A 494 -4.87 1.73 36.55
C ARG A 494 -6.24 1.07 36.46
N GLU A 495 -6.29 -0.19 36.07
CA GLU A 495 -7.51 -1.00 36.15
C GLU A 495 -7.20 -2.48 36.33
N THR A 496 -8.17 -3.22 36.87
CA THR A 496 -8.08 -4.69 36.95
C THR A 496 -8.75 -5.27 35.71
N ILE A 497 -8.04 -6.14 35.00
CA ILE A 497 -8.56 -6.84 33.82
C ILE A 497 -8.73 -8.33 34.11
N GLU A 498 -9.73 -8.93 33.49
CA GLU A 498 -9.93 -10.37 33.51
C GLU A 498 -9.21 -11.02 32.33
N LEU A 499 -8.34 -11.99 32.63
CA LEU A 499 -7.61 -12.82 31.66
C LEU A 499 -7.62 -14.27 32.16
N GLY A 500 -8.14 -15.19 31.35
CA GLY A 500 -8.20 -16.62 31.70
C GLY A 500 -8.90 -16.91 33.03
N GLY A 501 -9.92 -16.12 33.41
CA GLY A 501 -10.62 -16.23 34.69
C GLY A 501 -9.87 -15.65 35.90
N GLN A 502 -8.71 -15.02 35.69
CA GLN A 502 -7.96 -14.33 36.75
C GLN A 502 -8.12 -12.81 36.64
N GLN A 503 -8.26 -12.16 37.79
CA GLN A 503 -8.30 -10.70 37.90
C GLN A 503 -6.88 -10.16 38.13
N ILE A 504 -6.37 -9.40 37.16
CA ILE A 504 -4.98 -8.93 37.15
C ILE A 504 -4.95 -7.39 37.16
N PRO A 505 -4.31 -6.77 38.17
CA PRO A 505 -4.04 -5.34 38.14
C PRO A 505 -3.11 -4.98 36.98
N ALA A 506 -3.52 -4.00 36.18
CA ALA A 506 -2.82 -3.59 34.97
C ALA A 506 -2.79 -2.07 34.79
N TRP A 507 -1.75 -1.59 34.13
CA TRP A 507 -1.67 -0.24 33.61
C TRP A 507 -2.12 -0.21 32.16
N GLN A 508 -3.14 0.60 31.88
CA GLN A 508 -3.57 0.86 30.53
C GLN A 508 -2.73 1.99 29.93
N LEU A 509 -2.13 1.71 28.76
CA LEU A 509 -1.33 2.63 27.99
C LEU A 509 -2.01 2.98 26.67
N SER A 510 -1.90 4.24 26.27
CA SER A 510 -2.16 4.70 24.90
C SER A 510 -0.85 4.70 24.14
N LEU A 511 -0.85 4.04 22.98
CA LEU A 511 0.26 4.04 22.03
C LEU A 511 -0.18 4.84 20.82
N THR A 512 0.45 5.99 20.59
CA THR A 512 0.16 6.89 19.47
C THR A 512 1.45 7.26 18.76
N THR A 513 1.36 7.69 17.52
CA THR A 513 2.49 8.07 16.69
C THR A 513 2.41 9.55 16.30
N ASP A 514 3.37 10.05 15.55
CA ASP A 514 3.27 11.32 14.83
C ASP A 514 2.49 11.19 13.49
N ASP A 515 1.83 10.05 13.26
CA ASP A 515 0.94 9.78 12.14
C ASP A 515 -0.52 9.71 12.61
N ALA A 516 -1.28 10.78 12.31
CA ALA A 516 -2.67 10.92 12.73
C ALA A 516 -3.59 9.83 12.14
N GLU A 517 -3.24 9.22 11.01
CA GLU A 517 -4.04 8.13 10.45
C GLU A 517 -3.83 6.83 11.23
N ALA A 518 -2.57 6.50 11.53
CA ALA A 518 -2.23 5.33 12.35
C ALA A 518 -2.88 5.41 13.74
N ASP A 519 -3.01 6.62 14.28
CA ASP A 519 -3.62 6.87 15.60
C ASP A 519 -5.12 6.61 15.64
N LYS A 520 -5.83 6.60 14.49
CA LYS A 520 -7.24 6.20 14.44
C LYS A 520 -7.44 4.74 14.86
N ASN A 521 -6.39 3.91 14.75
CA ASN A 521 -6.42 2.54 15.25
C ASN A 521 -6.48 2.46 16.78
N ALA A 522 -6.33 3.59 17.49
CA ALA A 522 -6.54 3.71 18.93
C ALA A 522 -5.86 2.59 19.73
N LEU A 523 -4.59 2.32 19.43
CA LEU A 523 -3.84 1.22 20.02
C LEU A 523 -3.77 1.39 21.54
N ARG A 524 -4.12 0.33 22.27
CA ARG A 524 -4.03 0.26 23.73
C ARG A 524 -3.29 -0.99 24.13
N LEU A 525 -2.47 -0.85 25.16
CA LEU A 525 -1.71 -1.94 25.75
C LEU A 525 -1.93 -1.95 27.25
N TRP A 526 -2.21 -3.13 27.80
CA TRP A 526 -2.26 -3.37 29.24
C TRP A 526 -1.00 -4.09 29.67
N VAL A 527 -0.38 -3.59 30.72
CA VAL A 527 0.88 -4.13 31.26
C VAL A 527 0.71 -4.46 32.74
N SER A 528 1.24 -5.58 33.21
CA SER A 528 1.18 -5.95 34.64
C SER A 528 1.95 -4.96 35.52
N GLU A 529 1.48 -4.81 36.75
CA GLU A 529 2.10 -3.91 37.74
C GLU A 529 3.27 -4.52 38.51
N ASP A 530 3.50 -5.81 38.34
CA ASP A 530 4.64 -6.50 38.93
C ASP A 530 5.95 -6.14 38.21
N GLN A 531 7.08 -6.58 38.77
CA GLN A 531 8.41 -6.27 38.24
C GLN A 531 8.64 -6.82 36.82
N ARG A 532 7.84 -7.81 36.39
CA ARG A 532 7.95 -8.40 35.05
C ARG A 532 7.38 -7.50 33.96
N ARG A 533 6.43 -6.61 34.31
CA ARG A 533 5.78 -5.71 33.36
C ARG A 533 5.28 -6.47 32.13
N LEU A 534 4.60 -7.60 32.34
CA LEU A 534 4.11 -8.45 31.26
C LEU A 534 3.09 -7.68 30.41
N PRO A 535 3.23 -7.68 29.08
CA PRO A 535 2.14 -7.34 28.19
C PRO A 535 0.99 -8.33 28.39
N LEU A 536 -0.18 -7.83 28.79
CA LEU A 536 -1.33 -8.65 29.19
C LEU A 536 -2.42 -8.67 28.12
N ARG A 537 -2.69 -7.50 27.53
CA ARG A 537 -3.72 -7.33 26.50
C ARG A 537 -3.34 -6.24 25.54
N LEU A 538 -3.57 -6.45 24.24
CA LEU A 538 -3.49 -5.41 23.21
C LEU A 538 -4.86 -5.25 22.59
N THR A 539 -5.27 -4.02 22.30
CA THR A 539 -6.46 -3.76 21.49
C THR A 539 -6.17 -2.71 20.45
N ALA A 540 -6.75 -2.88 19.27
CA ALA A 540 -6.79 -1.86 18.25
C ALA A 540 -8.20 -1.79 17.65
N VAL A 541 -8.55 -0.61 17.16
CA VAL A 541 -9.68 -0.42 16.26
C VAL A 541 -9.16 -0.67 14.85
N THR A 542 -9.87 -1.49 14.12
CA THR A 542 -9.61 -1.75 12.72
C THR A 542 -10.83 -1.43 11.88
N PRO A 543 -10.69 -1.27 10.55
CA PRO A 543 -11.83 -1.18 9.66
C PRO A 543 -12.76 -2.40 9.73
N ALA A 544 -12.24 -3.58 10.07
CA ALA A 544 -13.01 -4.81 10.28
C ALA A 544 -13.67 -4.92 11.69
N GLY A 545 -13.46 -3.94 12.56
CA GLY A 545 -13.97 -3.91 13.93
C GLY A 545 -12.86 -3.84 14.98
N ARG A 546 -13.19 -4.00 16.25
CA ARG A 546 -12.21 -4.04 17.34
C ARG A 546 -11.49 -5.38 17.36
N VAL A 547 -10.16 -5.36 17.36
CA VAL A 547 -9.33 -6.54 17.57
C VAL A 547 -8.75 -6.52 18.98
N ARG A 548 -8.58 -7.70 19.55
CA ARG A 548 -8.00 -7.89 20.88
C ARG A 548 -7.07 -9.08 20.89
N ALA A 549 -5.90 -8.92 21.48
CA ALA A 549 -4.98 -10.01 21.78
C ALA A 549 -4.85 -10.12 23.30
N ASP A 550 -5.16 -11.30 23.86
CA ASP A 550 -5.08 -11.56 25.31
C ASP A 550 -4.02 -12.59 25.61
N LEU A 551 -3.16 -12.34 26.60
CA LEU A 551 -2.17 -13.29 27.06
C LEU A 551 -2.88 -14.57 27.54
N ALA A 552 -2.60 -15.69 26.88
CA ALA A 552 -3.30 -16.96 27.05
C ALA A 552 -2.87 -17.70 28.33
N ILE A 553 -1.58 -17.70 28.63
CA ILE A 553 -1.00 -18.34 29.82
C ILE A 553 -0.13 -17.31 30.50
N ILE A 554 -0.44 -16.98 31.75
CA ILE A 554 0.42 -16.13 32.58
C ILE A 554 1.58 -17.02 33.03
N PRO A 555 2.83 -16.73 32.66
CA PRO A 555 3.97 -17.53 33.10
C PRO A 555 4.01 -17.54 34.63
N ILE A 556 3.83 -18.72 35.25
CA ILE A 556 4.00 -18.87 36.69
C ILE A 556 5.50 -19.10 36.91
N VAL A 557 6.23 -18.06 37.29
CA VAL A 557 7.58 -18.25 37.84
C VAL A 557 7.40 -18.40 39.34
N ARG A 558 7.76 -19.57 39.89
CA ARG A 558 7.90 -19.73 41.34
C ARG A 558 8.98 -18.74 41.78
N GLN A 559 8.62 -17.81 42.66
CA GLN A 559 9.55 -16.88 43.29
C GLN A 559 10.63 -17.61 44.08
#